data_AF-A0AAJ4P367-F1
#
_entry.id   AF-A0AAJ4P367-F1
#
_cell.length_a   1.000
_cell.length_b   1.000
_cell.length_c   1.000
_cell.angle_alpha   90.00
_cell.angle_beta   90.00
_cell.angle_gamma   90.00
#
_symmetry.space_group_name_H-M   'P 1'
#
loop_
_entity.id
_entity.type
_entity.pdbx_description
1 polymer ?
#
loop_
_entity_poly.entity_id
_entity_poly.type
_entity_poly.pdbx_seq_one_letter_code
_entity_poly.pdbx_strand_id
1 'polypeptide(L)'
;MHDFLIAFIGGLMLGLSVVGYLYVNGRIAGISGLIGQVLNSKTVFKTPAIWFLSGLILTPFIYGLFVQPEIELNASPLMMIVAGLLVGFGTRLGSGCTSGHGICGISRLSKRSIVATMTFMFAGFVAVYLIRHITGAF
;
A
#
# COMPACT_ATOMS: atom_id res chain seq x y z
N MET A 1 11.13 -0.30 23.79
CA MET A 1 10.63 1.01 23.28
C MET A 1 9.13 0.90 23.19
N HIS A 2 8.34 1.87 23.69
CA HIS A 2 6.88 1.78 23.62
C HIS A 2 6.42 1.65 22.16
N ASP A 3 5.60 0.65 21.84
CA ASP A 3 5.13 0.35 20.47
C ASP A 3 4.48 1.57 19.79
N PHE A 4 3.80 2.39 20.58
CA PHE A 4 3.21 3.66 20.14
C PHE A 4 4.24 4.64 19.56
N LEU A 5 5.44 4.70 20.13
CA LEU A 5 6.50 5.59 19.68
C LEU A 5 7.06 5.14 18.32
N ILE A 6 7.20 3.82 18.11
CA ILE A 6 7.64 3.26 16.82
C ILE A 6 6.57 3.51 15.75
N ALA A 7 5.29 3.26 16.07
CA ALA A 7 4.18 3.53 15.17
C ALA A 7 4.09 5.02 14.78
N PHE A 8 4.30 5.92 15.75
CA PHE A 8 4.31 7.36 15.50
C PHE A 8 5.47 7.78 14.58
N ILE A 9 6.69 7.30 14.84
CA ILE A 9 7.86 7.57 13.99
C ILE A 9 7.62 7.04 12.58
N GLY A 10 7.12 5.82 12.43
CA GLY A 10 6.79 5.24 11.13
C GLY A 10 5.75 6.06 10.37
N GLY A 11 4.70 6.52 11.06
CA GLY A 11 3.70 7.42 10.50
C GLY A 11 4.29 8.75 10.02
N LEU A 12 5.19 9.35 10.82
CA LEU A 12 5.93 10.57 10.46
C LEU A 12 6.78 10.36 9.21
N MET A 13 7.51 9.25 9.11
CA MET A 13 8.36 8.93 7.95
C MET A 13 7.53 8.74 6.67
N LEU A 14 6.39 8.05 6.76
CA LEU A 14 5.46 7.90 5.63
C LEU A 14 4.88 9.26 5.21
N GLY A 15 4.46 10.08 6.17
CA GLY A 15 3.94 11.42 5.93
C GLY A 15 4.95 12.32 5.23
N LEU A 16 6.18 12.39 5.74
CA LEU A 16 7.28 13.15 5.13
C LEU A 16 7.58 12.67 3.70
N SER A 17 7.60 11.36 3.48
CA SER A 17 7.87 10.77 2.16
C SER A 17 6.78 11.13 1.14
N VAL A 18 5.51 11.06 1.56
CA VAL A 18 4.36 11.39 0.71
C VAL A 18 4.29 12.88 0.39
N VAL A 19 4.52 13.75 1.38
CA VAL A 19 4.56 15.20 1.19
C VAL A 19 5.75 15.61 0.33
N GLY A 20 6.92 15.01 0.55
CA GLY A 20 8.10 15.23 -0.27
C GLY A 20 7.85 14.83 -1.74
N TYR A 21 7.23 13.68 -1.97
CA TYR A 21 6.85 13.26 -3.32
C TYR A 21 5.86 14.25 -3.97
N LEU A 22 4.88 14.74 -3.22
CA LEU A 22 3.93 15.76 -3.68
C LEU A 22 4.63 17.08 -4.04
N TYR A 23 5.57 17.54 -3.22
CA TYR A 23 6.27 18.81 -3.45
C TYR A 23 7.20 18.74 -4.67
N VAL A 24 7.93 17.64 -4.83
CA VAL A 24 8.87 17.45 -5.95
C VAL A 24 8.13 17.22 -7.27
N ASN A 25 7.03 16.47 -7.25
CA ASN A 25 6.37 16.00 -8.48
C ASN A 25 5.02 16.63 -8.79
N GLY A 26 4.47 17.43 -7.88
CA GLY A 26 3.12 17.99 -7.98
C GLY A 26 2.00 16.94 -8.00
N ARG A 27 2.31 15.68 -7.66
CA ARG A 27 1.40 14.54 -7.76
C ARG A 27 1.29 13.80 -6.44
N ILE A 28 0.12 13.26 -6.19
CA ILE A 28 -0.17 12.46 -5.00
C ILE A 28 0.51 11.09 -5.09
N ALA A 29 1.15 10.65 -4.02
CA ALA A 29 1.75 9.31 -3.94
C ALA A 29 0.66 8.23 -3.79
N GLY A 30 0.43 7.46 -4.85
CA GLY A 30 -0.47 6.30 -4.84
C GLY A 30 0.19 5.09 -5.50
N ILE A 31 0.42 4.01 -4.75
CA ILE A 31 1.21 2.85 -5.24
C ILE A 31 0.62 2.29 -6.53
N SER A 32 -0.69 2.02 -6.59
CA SER A 32 -1.35 1.55 -7.84
C SER A 32 -1.17 2.51 -9.02
N GLY A 33 -1.14 3.83 -8.76
CA GLY A 33 -0.90 4.84 -9.79
C GLY A 33 0.56 4.89 -10.26
N LEU A 34 1.51 4.64 -9.35
CA LEU A 34 2.93 4.53 -9.68
C LEU A 34 3.21 3.26 -10.48
N ILE A 35 2.63 2.12 -10.09
CA ILE A 35 2.71 0.87 -10.86
C ILE A 35 2.16 1.09 -12.28
N GLY A 36 0.99 1.73 -12.42
CA GLY A 36 0.44 2.06 -13.73
C GLY A 36 1.33 2.96 -14.59
N GLN A 37 2.11 3.86 -13.99
CA GLN A 37 3.09 4.70 -14.70
C GLN A 37 4.31 3.90 -15.16
N VAL A 38 4.77 2.92 -14.37
CA VAL A 38 5.88 2.03 -14.73
C VAL A 38 5.48 0.97 -15.77
N LEU A 39 4.22 0.56 -15.82
CA LEU A 39 3.75 -0.37 -16.84
C LEU A 39 3.55 0.29 -18.21
N ASN A 40 3.43 1.61 -18.28
CA ASN A 40 3.24 2.33 -19.54
C ASN A 40 4.56 2.89 -20.06
N SER A 41 5.11 2.29 -21.12
CA SER A 41 6.41 2.63 -21.75
C SER A 41 6.62 4.13 -22.02
N LYS A 42 5.54 4.90 -22.24
CA LYS A 42 5.64 6.35 -22.48
C LYS A 42 5.92 7.17 -21.22
N THR A 43 5.56 6.65 -20.04
CA THR A 43 5.67 7.34 -18.74
C THR A 43 6.76 6.80 -17.84
N VAL A 44 7.27 5.59 -18.10
CA VAL A 44 8.31 4.91 -17.31
C VAL A 44 9.50 5.81 -17.03
N PHE A 45 10.15 6.33 -18.07
CA PHE A 45 11.37 7.16 -17.93
C PHE A 45 11.09 8.65 -17.69
N LYS A 46 9.82 9.07 -17.76
CA LYS A 46 9.42 10.48 -17.60
C LYS A 46 8.92 10.81 -16.19
N THR A 47 8.73 9.79 -15.36
CA THR A 47 8.18 9.94 -14.02
C THR A 47 9.12 9.29 -13.01
N PRO A 48 9.24 9.81 -11.78
CA PRO A 48 10.06 9.16 -10.75
C PRO A 48 9.37 7.94 -10.13
N ALA A 49 8.35 7.40 -10.77
CA ALA A 49 7.62 6.23 -10.30
C ALA A 49 8.55 5.02 -10.14
N ILE A 50 9.51 4.82 -11.04
CA ILE A 50 10.50 3.74 -10.92
C ILE A 50 11.33 3.93 -9.65
N TRP A 51 11.86 5.13 -9.42
CA TRP A 51 12.72 5.42 -8.27
C TRP A 51 11.99 5.26 -6.93
N PHE A 52 10.71 5.66 -6.89
CA PHE A 52 9.89 5.46 -5.70
C PHE A 52 9.61 3.97 -5.45
N LEU A 53 9.24 3.23 -6.49
CA LEU A 53 8.95 1.79 -6.37
C LEU A 53 10.21 0.97 -6.10
N SER A 54 11.36 1.34 -6.66
CA SER A 54 12.63 0.68 -6.37
C SER A 54 13.02 0.87 -4.91
N GLY A 55 12.86 2.09 -4.36
CA GLY A 55 13.03 2.32 -2.93
C GLY A 55 12.13 1.42 -2.09
N LEU A 56 10.82 1.39 -2.42
CA LEU A 56 9.85 0.54 -1.71
C LEU A 56 10.22 -0.95 -1.73
N ILE A 57 10.73 -1.45 -2.86
CA ILE A 57 11.12 -2.86 -3.02
C ILE A 57 12.46 -3.14 -2.34
N LEU A 58 13.47 -2.28 -2.51
CA LEU A 58 14.83 -2.52 -2.02
C LEU A 58 14.96 -2.35 -0.50
N THR A 59 14.21 -1.43 0.11
CA THR A 59 14.32 -1.13 1.55
C THR A 59 14.11 -2.35 2.45
N PRO A 60 13.07 -3.20 2.27
CA PRO A 60 12.91 -4.43 3.04
C PRO A 60 14.10 -5.40 2.94
N PHE A 61 14.70 -5.56 1.76
CA PHE A 61 15.87 -6.45 1.59
C PHE A 61 17.11 -5.90 2.27
N ILE A 62 17.35 -4.59 2.18
CA ILE A 62 18.47 -3.93 2.87
C ILE A 62 18.28 -4.03 4.39
N TYR A 63 17.06 -3.78 4.89
CA TYR A 63 16.74 -3.93 6.31
C TYR A 63 16.95 -5.37 6.80
N GLY A 64 16.60 -6.35 5.95
CA GLY A 64 16.84 -7.78 6.17
C GLY A 64 18.30 -8.18 6.41
N LEU A 65 19.27 -7.38 5.96
CA LEU A 65 20.69 -7.61 6.22
C LEU A 65 21.10 -7.31 7.67
N PHE A 66 20.35 -6.45 8.35
CA PHE A 66 20.63 -6.04 9.73
C PHE A 66 19.72 -6.73 10.74
N VAL A 67 18.47 -6.98 10.35
CA VAL A 67 17.44 -7.58 11.19
C VAL A 67 16.77 -8.68 10.39
N GLN A 68 16.74 -9.90 10.93
CA GLN A 68 15.99 -11.00 10.34
C GLN A 68 14.62 -11.10 11.01
N PRO A 69 13.55 -10.54 10.41
CA PRO A 69 12.21 -10.74 10.95
C PRO A 69 11.79 -12.19 10.77
N GLU A 70 11.11 -12.75 11.76
CA GLU A 70 10.41 -14.02 11.60
C GLU A 70 9.24 -13.81 10.63
N ILE A 71 9.31 -14.47 9.46
CA ILE A 71 8.28 -14.37 8.42
C ILE A 71 7.41 -15.63 8.51
N GLU A 72 6.28 -15.52 9.20
CA GLU A 72 5.26 -16.57 9.21
C GLU A 72 4.31 -16.40 8.02
N LEU A 73 4.46 -17.27 7.02
CA LEU A 73 3.56 -17.34 5.87
C LEU A 73 2.51 -18.42 6.08
N ASN A 74 1.39 -18.05 6.68
CA ASN A 74 0.31 -19.01 6.91
C ASN A 74 -0.53 -19.29 5.64
N ALA A 75 -0.27 -18.59 4.51
CA ALA A 75 -1.06 -18.65 3.28
C ALA A 75 -0.39 -19.46 2.17
N SER A 76 -1.18 -20.23 1.42
CA SER A 76 -0.67 -20.98 0.27
C SER A 76 -0.27 -20.04 -0.89
N PRO A 77 0.72 -20.42 -1.72
CA PRO A 77 1.12 -19.61 -2.87
C PRO A 77 -0.03 -19.28 -3.83
N LEU A 78 -0.94 -20.23 -4.05
CA LEU A 78 -2.13 -20.02 -4.88
C LEU A 78 -3.03 -18.93 -4.29
N MET A 79 -3.25 -18.95 -2.97
CA MET A 79 -4.06 -17.94 -2.29
C MET A 79 -3.43 -16.55 -2.41
N MET A 80 -2.11 -16.44 -2.29
CA MET A 80 -1.39 -15.17 -2.49
C MET A 80 -1.55 -14.62 -3.90
N ILE A 81 -1.45 -15.48 -4.93
CA ILE A 81 -1.64 -15.07 -6.33
C ILE A 81 -3.06 -14.56 -6.55
N VAL A 82 -4.07 -15.32 -6.10
CA VAL A 82 -5.48 -14.94 -6.24
C VAL A 82 -5.76 -13.63 -5.48
N ALA A 83 -5.29 -13.50 -4.25
CA ALA A 83 -5.44 -12.27 -3.45
C ALA A 83 -4.78 -11.08 -4.16
N GLY A 84 -3.56 -11.24 -4.68
CA GLY A 84 -2.85 -10.19 -5.42
C GLY A 84 -3.62 -9.72 -6.66
N LEU A 85 -4.18 -10.64 -7.45
CA LEU A 85 -5.00 -10.32 -8.61
C LEU A 85 -6.29 -9.58 -8.23
N LEU A 86 -7.00 -10.04 -7.19
CA LEU A 86 -8.20 -9.38 -6.67
C LEU A 86 -7.91 -7.97 -6.16
N VAL A 87 -6.82 -7.78 -5.42
CA VAL A 87 -6.36 -6.46 -4.96
C VAL A 87 -5.99 -5.58 -6.14
N GLY A 88 -5.24 -6.10 -7.11
CA GLY A 88 -4.87 -5.36 -8.32
C GLY A 88 -6.11 -4.85 -9.09
N PHE A 89 -7.05 -5.75 -9.36
CA PHE A 89 -8.32 -5.42 -10.00
C PHE A 89 -9.15 -4.41 -9.18
N GLY A 90 -9.29 -4.66 -7.87
CA GLY A 90 -10.06 -3.82 -6.96
C GLY A 90 -9.50 -2.39 -6.86
N THR A 91 -8.17 -2.24 -6.78
CA THR A 91 -7.56 -0.90 -6.75
C THR A 91 -7.75 -0.14 -8.06
N ARG A 92 -7.84 -0.84 -9.20
CA ARG A 92 -8.15 -0.20 -10.48
C ARG A 92 -9.61 0.24 -10.55
N LEU A 93 -10.54 -0.62 -10.13
CA LEU A 93 -11.97 -0.31 -10.06
C LEU A 93 -12.25 0.86 -9.10
N GLY A 94 -11.60 0.86 -7.94
CA GLY A 94 -11.68 1.95 -6.95
C GLY A 94 -10.98 3.25 -7.37
N SER A 95 -10.33 3.28 -8.54
CA SER A 95 -9.49 4.41 -9.00
C SER A 95 -8.37 4.80 -8.02
N GLY A 96 -7.89 3.86 -7.21
CA GLY A 96 -6.88 4.12 -6.19
C GLY A 96 -6.69 2.96 -5.22
N CYS A 97 -5.66 3.07 -4.39
CA CYS A 97 -5.33 2.13 -3.32
C CYS A 97 -5.42 2.81 -1.95
N THR A 98 -5.18 2.04 -0.89
CA THR A 98 -5.14 2.52 0.49
C THR A 98 -4.07 3.59 0.72
N SER A 99 -2.92 3.55 0.03
CA SER A 99 -1.91 4.61 0.15
C SER A 99 -2.39 5.94 -0.44
N GLY A 100 -3.14 5.90 -1.55
CA GLY A 100 -3.67 7.08 -2.21
C GLY A 100 -4.91 7.65 -1.51
N HIS A 101 -5.90 6.81 -1.22
CA HIS A 101 -7.13 7.24 -0.55
C HIS A 101 -6.93 7.43 0.96
N GLY A 102 -6.29 6.47 1.64
CA GLY A 102 -6.06 6.51 3.08
C GLY A 102 -5.06 7.58 3.47
N ILE A 103 -3.77 7.42 3.09
CA ILE A 103 -2.71 8.35 3.55
C ILE A 103 -2.92 9.74 2.93
N CYS A 104 -2.95 9.85 1.61
CA CYS A 104 -2.99 11.17 0.97
C CYS A 104 -4.39 11.77 0.92
N GLY A 105 -5.40 10.96 0.66
CA GLY A 105 -6.77 11.39 0.41
C GLY A 105 -7.50 11.87 1.66
N ILE A 106 -7.39 11.15 2.78
CA ILE A 106 -7.96 11.56 4.07
C ILE A 106 -7.22 12.79 4.61
N SER A 107 -5.90 12.85 4.49
CA SER A 107 -5.11 14.02 4.91
C SER A 107 -5.51 15.31 4.19
N ARG A 108 -6.05 15.21 2.97
CA ARG A 108 -6.61 16.33 2.19
C ARG A 108 -8.11 16.54 2.39
N LEU A 109 -8.70 15.89 3.40
CA LEU A 109 -10.13 15.95 3.75
C LEU A 109 -11.07 15.59 2.58
N SER A 110 -10.63 14.70 1.68
CA SER A 110 -11.46 14.28 0.55
C SER A 110 -12.55 13.33 0.99
N LYS A 111 -13.82 13.77 0.90
CA LYS A 111 -15.00 12.94 1.19
C LYS A 111 -14.99 11.61 0.40
N ARG A 112 -14.63 11.67 -0.89
CA ARG A 112 -14.50 10.48 -1.75
C ARG A 112 -13.50 9.47 -1.16
N SER A 113 -12.34 9.95 -0.73
CA SER A 113 -11.28 9.08 -0.19
C SER A 113 -11.62 8.52 1.18
N ILE A 114 -12.34 9.27 2.00
CA ILE A 114 -12.86 8.80 3.29
C ILE A 114 -13.83 7.63 3.05
N VAL A 115 -14.81 7.81 2.16
CA VAL A 115 -15.76 6.74 1.79
C VAL A 115 -15.04 5.53 1.21
N ALA A 116 -14.12 5.72 0.25
CA ALA A 116 -13.35 4.63 -0.35
C ALA A 116 -12.56 3.84 0.70
N THR A 117 -11.90 4.54 1.63
CA THR A 117 -11.11 3.89 2.69
C THR A 117 -11.99 3.10 3.65
N MET A 118 -13.16 3.64 4.05
CA MET A 118 -14.11 2.91 4.88
C MET A 118 -14.61 1.64 4.18
N THR A 119 -14.92 1.71 2.88
CA THR A 119 -15.33 0.53 2.10
C THR A 119 -14.22 -0.51 2.01
N PHE A 120 -12.97 -0.11 1.77
CA PHE A 120 -11.82 -1.04 1.73
C PHE A 120 -11.62 -1.74 3.07
N MET A 121 -11.67 -0.98 4.18
CA MET A 121 -11.53 -1.54 5.53
C MET A 121 -12.68 -2.49 5.86
N PHE A 122 -13.92 -2.10 5.54
CA PHE A 122 -15.09 -2.96 5.73
C PHE A 122 -14.98 -4.28 4.96
N ALA A 123 -14.61 -4.22 3.67
CA ALA A 123 -14.39 -5.41 2.87
C ALA A 123 -13.27 -6.30 3.44
N GLY A 124 -12.19 -5.69 3.95
CA GLY A 124 -11.12 -6.40 4.65
C GLY A 124 -11.59 -7.12 5.90
N PHE A 125 -12.38 -6.45 6.75
CA PHE A 125 -12.98 -7.06 7.94
C PHE A 125 -13.89 -8.24 7.59
N VAL A 126 -14.75 -8.07 6.59
CA VAL A 126 -15.62 -9.15 6.09
C VAL A 126 -14.78 -10.31 5.56
N ALA A 127 -13.75 -10.04 4.74
CA ALA A 127 -12.89 -11.09 4.19
C ALA A 127 -12.20 -11.89 5.31
N VAL A 128 -11.60 -11.21 6.30
CA VAL A 128 -10.97 -11.88 7.45
C VAL A 128 -11.99 -12.70 8.24
N TYR A 129 -13.18 -12.18 8.47
CA TYR A 129 -14.24 -12.88 9.19
C TYR A 129 -14.65 -14.18 8.46
N LEU A 130 -14.94 -14.08 7.16
CA LEU A 130 -15.32 -15.24 6.34
C LEU A 130 -14.20 -16.29 6.31
N ILE A 131 -12.97 -15.87 6.12
CA ILE A 131 -11.83 -16.78 6.02
C ILE A 131 -11.60 -17.51 7.36
N ARG A 132 -11.47 -16.76 8.46
CA ARG A 132 -11.12 -17.34 9.77
C ARG A 132 -12.28 -18.12 10.40
N HIS A 133 -13.51 -17.63 10.32
CA HIS A 133 -14.63 -18.21 11.07
C HIS A 133 -15.51 -19.16 10.25
N ILE A 134 -15.59 -18.97 8.92
CA ILE A 134 -16.46 -19.83 8.08
C ILE A 134 -15.63 -20.90 7.39
N THR A 135 -14.52 -20.54 6.74
CA THR A 135 -13.70 -21.53 6.03
C THR A 135 -12.75 -22.29 6.95
N GLY A 136 -12.46 -21.75 8.16
CA GLY A 136 -11.49 -22.32 9.09
C GLY A 136 -10.06 -22.34 8.53
N ALA A 137 -9.80 -21.57 7.48
CA ALA A 137 -8.45 -21.35 6.98
C ALA A 137 -7.75 -20.39 7.97
N PHE A 138 -6.52 -20.75 8.35
CA PHE A 138 -5.65 -20.06 9.32
C PHE A 138 -6.02 -20.26 10.80
#